data_AF-A0A537VGC9-F1
#
_entry.id   AF-A0A537VGC9-F1
#
_cell.length_a   1.000
_cell.length_b   1.000
_cell.length_c   1.000
_cell.angle_alpha   90.00
_cell.angle_beta   90.00
_cell.angle_gamma   90.00
#
_symmetry.space_group_name_H-M   'P 1'
#
loop_
_entity.id
_entity.type
_entity.pdbx_description
1 polymer ?
#
loop_
_entity_poly.entity_id
_entity_poly.type
_entity_poly.pdbx_seq_one_letter_code
_entity_poly.pdbx_strand_id
1 'polypeptide(L)'
;MARVALPRLPAGLRKAIPASLPRRVLLALRRDLTVGNLTERLASVYKDRLAFRLDERSVLAGGRELTFEDVDRTVGRLATALVKAGSPLGELVAVVPSNGVDFLLAVLAVVRAGGVAVPVNPILKPEEVRTLVELAGASTVIADPATYKRAVGSRARMKGVERWFSIGRHSGTVDVTARARRVTLATPPMPAAPDTVVAVMYTSGTTGRPKGARLTNDGLLAMLAPVALQPTGLPLTVRTAVTALPVAHIMGLSASVALMLGGITNRLFGRFDAARVLDAIEREKIDMFVGVPAMYRAMLDAKAEERDLTSVKIWASSADVMPADLAKRFQKMGRVAGPVPALSVEAYGMVELAGAAMAKVVPPGPVPLPKGFAGMPDTEASRSVRFPTVRSRRSASSTRRGKEAGIALRRPAGRRGRCSRVAGCGPATWLASGRSAPSSSKGGRRT
;
A
#
# COMPACT_ATOMS: atom_id res chain seq x y z
N MET A 1 4.41 -2.89 -30.96
CA MET A 1 4.22 -1.52 -30.43
C MET A 1 3.13 -0.82 -31.24
N ALA A 2 1.89 -0.74 -30.75
CA ALA A 2 0.86 0.09 -31.38
C ALA A 2 0.89 1.48 -30.72
N ARG A 3 1.26 2.52 -31.48
CA ARG A 3 1.18 3.92 -31.04
C ARG A 3 -0.30 4.30 -30.93
N VAL A 4 -0.85 4.32 -29.72
CA VAL A 4 -2.14 4.99 -29.48
C VAL A 4 -1.90 6.49 -29.62
N ALA A 5 -2.35 7.07 -30.73
CA ALA A 5 -2.26 8.50 -30.96
C ALA A 5 -3.24 9.24 -30.03
N LEU A 6 -2.71 10.04 -29.11
CA LEU A 6 -3.51 10.97 -28.33
C LEU A 6 -4.12 12.03 -29.27
N PRO A 7 -5.38 12.48 -29.05
CA PRO A 7 -5.97 13.56 -29.82
C PRO A 7 -5.08 14.81 -29.76
N ARG A 8 -4.93 15.51 -30.89
CA ARG A 8 -4.05 16.69 -31.00
C ARG A 8 -4.60 17.83 -30.13
N LEU A 9 -4.03 18.00 -28.93
CA LEU A 9 -4.34 19.13 -28.05
C LEU A 9 -3.79 20.45 -28.62
N PRO A 10 -4.47 21.60 -28.38
CA PRO A 10 -4.01 22.92 -28.79
C PRO A 10 -2.60 23.25 -28.29
N ALA A 11 -1.82 24.00 -29.08
CA ALA A 11 -0.40 24.25 -28.82
C ALA A 11 -0.11 24.92 -27.45
N GLY A 12 -1.04 25.74 -26.93
CA GLY A 12 -0.93 26.37 -25.61
C GLY A 12 -1.06 25.38 -24.44
N LEU A 13 -1.91 24.35 -24.56
CA LEU A 13 -2.07 23.32 -23.52
C LEU A 13 -0.90 22.33 -23.48
N ARG A 14 -0.18 22.14 -24.60
CA ARG A 14 0.99 21.24 -24.66
C ARG A 14 2.14 21.68 -23.75
N LYS A 15 2.31 22.99 -23.51
CA LYS A 15 3.33 23.51 -22.58
C LYS A 15 2.93 23.36 -21.10
N ALA A 16 1.64 23.29 -20.80
CA ALA A 16 1.11 23.17 -19.43
C ALA A 16 1.03 21.71 -18.93
N ILE A 17 1.08 20.74 -19.85
CA ILE A 17 1.00 19.32 -19.51
C ILE A 17 2.40 18.78 -19.23
N PRO A 18 2.70 18.29 -18.01
CA PRO A 18 3.99 17.70 -17.72
C PRO A 18 4.26 16.51 -18.63
N ALA A 19 5.50 16.35 -19.09
CA ALA A 19 5.90 15.26 -19.98
C ALA A 19 5.57 13.85 -19.44
N SER A 20 5.40 13.72 -18.12
CA SER A 20 5.00 12.48 -17.46
C SER A 20 3.49 12.22 -17.47
N LEU A 21 2.61 13.22 -17.63
CA LEU A 21 1.16 13.03 -17.55
C LEU A 21 0.62 12.05 -18.62
N PRO A 22 0.99 12.16 -19.91
CA PRO A 22 0.57 11.17 -20.92
C PRO A 22 1.04 9.75 -20.58
N ARG A 23 2.25 9.62 -20.02
CA ARG A 23 2.83 8.34 -19.62
C ARG A 23 2.16 7.75 -18.37
N ARG A 24 1.75 8.59 -17.43
CA ARG A 24 0.98 8.22 -16.23
C ARG A 24 -0.43 7.77 -16.58
N VAL A 25 -1.10 8.48 -17.49
CA VAL A 25 -2.41 8.06 -18.01
C VAL A 25 -2.27 6.72 -18.73
N LEU A 26 -1.25 6.54 -19.57
CA LEU A 26 -0.98 5.23 -20.19
C LEU A 26 -0.67 4.15 -19.14
N LEU A 27 0.05 4.46 -18.06
CA LEU A 27 0.30 3.50 -16.97
C LEU A 27 -1.00 3.09 -16.27
N ALA A 28 -1.89 4.04 -15.99
CA ALA A 28 -3.19 3.79 -15.38
C ALA A 28 -4.16 3.03 -16.30
N LEU A 29 -4.01 3.16 -17.61
CA LEU A 29 -4.85 2.48 -18.61
C LEU A 29 -4.26 1.13 -19.08
N ARG A 30 -3.02 0.79 -18.69
CA ARG A 30 -2.32 -0.39 -19.19
C ARG A 30 -2.74 -1.65 -18.44
N ARG A 31 -3.30 -2.62 -19.19
CA ARG A 31 -3.72 -3.94 -18.68
C ARG A 31 -2.58 -4.90 -18.38
N ASP A 32 -1.33 -4.56 -18.73
CA ASP A 32 -0.13 -5.38 -18.50
C ASP A 32 0.69 -4.93 -17.28
N LEU A 33 0.21 -3.96 -16.50
CA LEU A 33 0.84 -3.58 -15.24
C LEU A 33 0.60 -4.66 -14.19
N THR A 34 1.68 -5.17 -13.59
CA THR A 34 1.64 -6.12 -12.48
C THR A 34 2.52 -5.60 -11.35
N VAL A 35 2.33 -6.09 -10.13
CA VAL A 35 3.21 -5.73 -9.01
C VAL A 35 4.65 -6.16 -9.31
N GLY A 36 4.84 -7.27 -10.05
CA GLY A 36 6.15 -7.79 -10.43
C GLY A 36 6.90 -6.90 -11.43
N ASN A 37 6.21 -6.22 -12.34
CA ASN A 37 6.84 -5.29 -13.30
C ASN A 37 6.71 -3.81 -12.91
N LEU A 38 6.10 -3.52 -11.75
CA LEU A 38 5.78 -2.18 -11.29
C LEU A 38 7.00 -1.25 -11.35
N THR A 39 8.12 -1.66 -10.73
CA THR A 39 9.31 -0.81 -10.63
C THR A 39 9.90 -0.47 -11.99
N GLU A 40 9.92 -1.42 -12.92
CA GLU A 40 10.44 -1.25 -14.27
C GLU A 40 9.59 -0.27 -15.06
N ARG A 41 8.26 -0.41 -14.97
CA ARG A 41 7.33 0.52 -15.59
C ARG A 41 7.48 1.92 -15.01
N LEU A 42 7.59 2.05 -13.69
CA LEU A 42 7.76 3.35 -13.05
C LEU A 42 9.10 4.01 -13.40
N ALA A 43 10.20 3.26 -13.45
CA ALA A 43 11.49 3.78 -13.90
C ALA A 43 11.41 4.28 -15.35
N SER A 44 10.70 3.58 -16.24
CA SER A 44 10.50 4.07 -17.63
C SER A 44 9.71 5.38 -17.73
N VAL A 45 8.84 5.65 -16.75
CA VAL A 45 7.97 6.83 -16.72
C VAL A 45 8.66 8.01 -16.01
N TYR A 46 9.25 7.75 -14.84
CA TYR A 46 9.74 8.75 -13.91
C TYR A 46 11.27 8.90 -13.89
N LYS A 47 12.00 7.91 -14.42
CA LYS A 47 13.47 7.94 -14.56
C LYS A 47 14.20 8.24 -13.24
N ASP A 48 15.05 9.26 -13.26
CA ASP A 48 15.87 9.79 -12.17
C ASP A 48 15.08 10.58 -11.13
N ARG A 49 13.76 10.72 -11.26
CA ARG A 49 12.93 11.35 -10.23
C ARG A 49 13.07 10.60 -8.91
N LEU A 50 13.15 11.35 -7.82
CA LEU A 50 13.25 10.81 -6.47
C LEU A 50 11.97 10.09 -6.04
N ALA A 51 12.10 8.79 -5.73
CA ALA A 51 11.02 7.96 -5.22
C ALA A 51 10.97 7.97 -3.68
N PHE A 52 12.14 7.91 -3.02
CA PHE A 52 12.23 7.85 -1.56
C PHE A 52 13.30 8.77 -0.99
N ARG A 53 12.99 9.37 0.18
CA ARG A 53 13.93 9.99 1.11
C ARG A 53 13.88 9.27 2.45
N LEU A 54 15.02 8.86 2.96
CA LEU A 54 15.14 7.96 4.11
C LEU A 54 15.87 8.64 5.26
N ASP A 55 15.52 8.26 6.49
CA ASP A 55 16.28 8.64 7.68
C ASP A 55 17.61 7.87 7.76
N GLU A 56 17.57 6.59 7.44
CA GLU A 56 18.71 5.70 7.44
C GLU A 56 19.08 5.26 6.02
N ARG A 57 20.34 4.86 5.83
CA ARG A 57 20.82 4.38 4.54
C ARG A 57 20.18 3.03 4.25
N SER A 58 19.58 2.86 3.07
CA SER A 58 19.15 1.56 2.58
C SER A 58 20.36 0.62 2.45
N VAL A 59 20.27 -0.58 3.02
CA VAL A 59 21.30 -1.62 2.95
C VAL A 59 21.33 -2.22 1.54
N LEU A 60 20.16 -2.38 0.93
CA LEU A 60 20.00 -2.94 -0.41
C LEU A 60 20.47 -1.96 -1.51
N ALA A 61 20.01 -0.71 -1.45
CA ALA A 61 20.27 0.30 -2.48
C ALA A 61 21.49 1.18 -2.19
N GLY A 62 21.97 1.24 -0.95
CA GLY A 62 23.20 1.95 -0.58
C GLY A 62 23.06 3.48 -0.51
N GLY A 63 21.87 4.02 -0.31
CA GLY A 63 21.65 5.47 -0.26
C GLY A 63 20.53 5.87 0.69
N ARG A 64 20.41 7.18 0.97
CA ARG A 64 19.25 7.77 1.68
C ARG A 64 18.23 8.38 0.72
N GLU A 65 18.64 8.63 -0.52
CA GLU A 65 17.80 9.15 -1.59
C GLU A 65 17.80 8.12 -2.70
N LEU A 66 16.62 7.61 -3.05
CA LEU A 66 16.46 6.58 -4.08
C LEU A 66 15.59 7.11 -5.20
N THR A 67 16.13 7.13 -6.42
CA THR A 67 15.37 7.42 -7.63
C THR A 67 14.49 6.23 -8.04
N PHE A 68 13.53 6.43 -8.95
CA PHE A 68 12.76 5.31 -9.51
C PHE A 68 13.67 4.30 -10.24
N GLU A 69 14.73 4.77 -10.90
CA GLU A 69 15.75 3.90 -11.50
C GLU A 69 16.55 3.10 -10.45
N ASP A 70 16.91 3.71 -9.32
CA ASP A 70 17.60 2.99 -8.23
C ASP A 70 16.70 1.93 -7.60
N VAL A 71 15.42 2.24 -7.43
CA VAL A 71 14.40 1.30 -6.94
C VAL A 71 14.28 0.11 -7.89
N ASP A 72 14.12 0.34 -9.19
CA ASP A 72 14.02 -0.75 -10.17
C ASP A 72 15.30 -1.58 -10.25
N ARG A 73 16.46 -0.93 -10.31
CA ARG A 73 17.77 -1.61 -10.31
C ARG A 73 17.93 -2.49 -9.07
N THR A 74 17.56 -1.99 -7.90
CA THR A 74 17.67 -2.72 -6.63
C THR A 74 16.71 -3.91 -6.59
N VAL A 75 15.43 -3.70 -6.94
CA VAL A 75 14.42 -4.76 -6.99
C VAL A 75 14.76 -5.83 -8.02
N GLY A 76 15.20 -5.45 -9.22
CA GLY A 76 15.62 -6.38 -10.26
C GLY A 76 16.84 -7.22 -9.87
N ARG A 77 17.87 -6.59 -9.29
CA ARG A 77 19.07 -7.28 -8.79
C ARG A 77 18.74 -8.23 -7.65
N LEU A 78 17.91 -7.79 -6.70
CA LEU A 78 17.48 -8.61 -5.58
C LEU A 78 16.63 -9.80 -6.05
N ALA A 79 15.66 -9.59 -6.95
CA ALA A 79 14.86 -10.66 -7.53
C ALA A 79 15.73 -11.72 -8.22
N THR A 80 16.72 -11.28 -9.01
CA THR A 80 17.68 -12.16 -9.67
C THR A 80 18.53 -12.94 -8.66
N ALA A 81 18.96 -12.29 -7.58
CA ALA A 81 19.73 -12.93 -6.52
C ALA A 81 18.91 -13.99 -5.76
N LEU A 82 17.63 -13.73 -5.51
CA LEU A 82 16.70 -14.69 -4.89
C LEU A 82 16.53 -15.93 -5.79
N VAL A 83 16.27 -15.72 -7.09
CA VAL A 83 16.14 -16.79 -8.08
C VAL A 83 17.40 -17.65 -8.12
N LYS A 84 18.58 -17.02 -8.25
CA LYS A 84 19.88 -17.73 -8.27
C LYS A 84 20.22 -18.41 -6.94
N ALA A 85 19.65 -17.95 -5.84
CA ALA A 85 19.78 -18.58 -4.53
C ALA A 85 18.80 -19.74 -4.31
N GLY A 86 18.03 -20.12 -5.33
CA GLY A 86 17.10 -21.25 -5.27
C GLY A 86 15.72 -20.90 -4.70
N SER A 87 15.37 -19.62 -4.59
CA SER A 87 14.01 -19.18 -4.21
C SER A 87 13.33 -18.51 -5.40
N PRO A 88 12.43 -19.22 -6.12
CA PRO A 88 11.37 -18.52 -6.83
C PRO A 88 10.14 -19.36 -7.24
N LEU A 89 9.21 -18.67 -7.90
CA LEU A 89 7.95 -19.09 -8.53
C LEU A 89 6.96 -19.87 -7.65
N GLY A 90 5.90 -19.17 -7.22
CA GLY A 90 4.77 -19.75 -6.49
C GLY A 90 5.04 -20.07 -5.03
N GLU A 91 6.29 -19.97 -4.56
CA GLU A 91 6.65 -20.15 -3.16
C GLU A 91 6.21 -18.98 -2.28
N LEU A 92 5.81 -19.29 -1.05
CA LEU A 92 5.54 -18.30 -0.01
C LEU A 92 6.86 -17.94 0.68
N VAL A 93 7.21 -16.65 0.63
CA VAL A 93 8.43 -16.13 1.21
C VAL A 93 8.07 -15.19 2.35
N ALA A 94 8.40 -15.57 3.59
CA ALA A 94 8.23 -14.70 4.74
C ALA A 94 9.26 -13.56 4.69
N VAL A 95 8.78 -12.32 4.66
CA VAL A 95 9.62 -11.12 4.62
C VAL A 95 9.48 -10.42 5.96
N VAL A 96 10.53 -10.47 6.76
CA VAL A 96 10.56 -10.03 8.16
C VAL A 96 11.78 -9.11 8.46
N PRO A 97 12.19 -8.16 7.60
CA PRO A 97 13.18 -7.18 8.01
C PRO A 97 12.56 -6.06 8.87
N SER A 98 13.43 -5.22 9.41
CA SER A 98 13.09 -3.98 10.08
C SER A 98 12.24 -3.11 9.16
N ASN A 99 11.29 -2.39 9.75
CA ASN A 99 10.40 -1.56 8.96
C ASN A 99 11.17 -0.43 8.26
N GLY A 100 10.92 -0.24 6.97
CA GLY A 100 11.61 0.75 6.15
C GLY A 100 11.59 0.37 4.67
N VAL A 101 12.37 1.10 3.87
CA VAL A 101 12.37 0.88 2.41
C VAL A 101 12.87 -0.50 2.02
N ASP A 102 13.85 -1.06 2.75
CA ASP A 102 14.41 -2.38 2.42
C ASP A 102 13.37 -3.49 2.57
N PHE A 103 12.40 -3.32 3.48
CA PHE A 103 11.23 -4.20 3.57
C PHE A 103 10.43 -4.13 2.26
N LEU A 104 10.03 -2.92 1.84
CA LEU A 104 9.27 -2.73 0.61
C LEU A 104 10.00 -3.30 -0.62
N LEU A 105 11.30 -3.03 -0.75
CA LEU A 105 12.12 -3.53 -1.85
C LEU A 105 12.20 -5.06 -1.84
N ALA A 106 12.33 -5.69 -0.67
CA ALA A 106 12.32 -7.15 -0.56
C ALA A 106 10.96 -7.76 -0.95
N VAL A 107 9.85 -7.15 -0.53
CA VAL A 107 8.49 -7.57 -0.96
C VAL A 107 8.35 -7.49 -2.47
N LEU A 108 8.71 -6.35 -3.08
CA LEU A 108 8.63 -6.18 -4.54
C LEU A 108 9.56 -7.14 -5.29
N ALA A 109 10.75 -7.42 -4.76
CA ALA A 109 11.70 -8.36 -5.36
C ALA A 109 11.21 -9.80 -5.33
N VAL A 110 10.58 -10.24 -4.23
CA VAL A 110 9.93 -11.57 -4.14
C VAL A 110 8.85 -11.69 -5.21
N VAL A 111 7.99 -10.68 -5.35
CA VAL A 111 6.91 -10.70 -6.34
C VAL A 111 7.46 -10.67 -7.76
N ARG A 112 8.49 -9.86 -8.03
CA ARG A 112 9.17 -9.81 -9.33
C ARG A 112 9.79 -11.16 -9.71
N ALA A 113 10.33 -11.89 -8.73
CA ALA A 113 10.85 -13.25 -8.90
C ALA A 113 9.75 -14.32 -9.06
N GLY A 114 8.47 -13.93 -9.03
CA GLY A 114 7.32 -14.83 -9.16
C GLY A 114 6.92 -15.53 -7.86
N GLY A 115 7.52 -15.17 -6.73
CA GLY A 115 7.12 -15.64 -5.40
C GLY A 115 5.91 -14.88 -4.86
N VAL A 116 5.39 -15.37 -3.74
CA VAL A 116 4.31 -14.75 -2.98
C VAL A 116 4.88 -14.21 -1.67
N ALA A 117 4.89 -12.89 -1.49
CA ALA A 117 5.43 -12.29 -0.29
C ALA A 117 4.49 -12.50 0.90
N VAL A 118 5.05 -12.83 2.06
CA VAL A 118 4.33 -12.87 3.34
C VAL A 118 4.98 -11.84 4.26
N PRO A 119 4.57 -10.56 4.19
CA PRO A 119 5.10 -9.52 5.07
C PRO A 119 4.73 -9.84 6.53
N VAL A 120 5.73 -9.99 7.40
CA VAL A 120 5.53 -10.23 8.84
C VAL A 120 6.05 -9.05 9.63
N ASN A 121 5.30 -8.63 10.64
CA ASN A 121 5.66 -7.48 11.45
C ASN A 121 6.87 -7.80 12.35
N PRO A 122 8.01 -7.09 12.21
CA PRO A 122 9.23 -7.40 12.93
C PRO A 122 9.14 -7.10 14.44
N ILE A 123 8.11 -6.39 14.91
CA ILE A 123 7.93 -6.08 16.35
C ILE A 123 7.31 -7.25 17.13
N LEU A 124 6.80 -8.27 16.44
CA LEU A 124 6.24 -9.46 17.04
C LEU A 124 7.32 -10.26 17.78
N LYS A 125 6.89 -11.00 18.80
CA LYS A 125 7.77 -11.91 19.54
C LYS A 125 8.17 -13.10 18.66
N PRO A 126 9.31 -13.76 18.94
CA PRO A 126 9.76 -14.92 18.16
C PRO A 126 8.72 -16.01 17.93
N GLU A 127 7.91 -16.32 18.95
CA GLU A 127 6.90 -17.37 18.82
C GLU A 127 5.71 -16.95 17.96
N GLU A 128 5.39 -15.66 17.89
CA GLU A 128 4.34 -15.13 17.01
C GLU A 128 4.83 -15.13 15.55
N VAL A 129 6.08 -14.71 15.31
CA VAL A 129 6.70 -14.79 13.97
C VAL A 129 6.76 -16.23 13.49
N ARG A 130 7.26 -17.17 14.33
CA ARG A 130 7.27 -18.61 14.02
C ARG A 130 5.87 -19.09 13.63
N THR A 131 4.87 -18.78 14.45
CA THR A 131 3.48 -19.19 14.21
C THR A 131 2.98 -18.70 12.84
N LEU A 132 3.27 -17.45 12.48
CA LEU A 132 2.86 -16.89 11.18
C LEU A 132 3.62 -17.52 10.00
N VAL A 133 4.92 -17.76 10.14
CA VAL A 133 5.75 -18.41 9.10
C VAL A 133 5.27 -19.84 8.84
N GLU A 134 5.03 -20.60 9.91
CA GLU A 134 4.53 -21.99 9.83
C GLU A 134 3.10 -22.05 9.31
N LEU A 135 2.22 -21.14 9.75
CA LEU A 135 0.83 -21.04 9.28
C LEU A 135 0.75 -20.64 7.81
N ALA A 136 1.70 -19.84 7.32
CA ALA A 136 1.86 -19.56 5.90
C ALA A 136 2.36 -20.77 5.12
N GLY A 137 3.10 -21.68 5.75
CA GLY A 137 3.86 -22.70 5.05
C GLY A 137 4.96 -22.07 4.19
N ALA A 138 5.56 -20.98 4.68
CA ALA A 138 6.64 -20.31 3.97
C ALA A 138 7.93 -21.15 4.05
N SER A 139 8.45 -21.55 2.89
CA SER A 139 9.69 -22.34 2.79
C SER A 139 10.95 -21.48 2.84
N THR A 140 10.79 -20.16 2.71
CA THR A 140 11.88 -19.19 2.69
C THR A 140 11.61 -18.04 3.65
N VAL A 141 12.61 -17.63 4.42
CA VAL A 141 12.56 -16.45 5.29
C VAL A 141 13.64 -15.45 4.87
N ILE A 142 13.24 -14.19 4.67
CA ILE A 142 14.13 -13.04 4.46
C ILE A 142 14.03 -12.11 5.66
N ALA A 143 15.15 -11.84 6.35
CA ALA A 143 15.20 -10.86 7.45
C ALA A 143 16.55 -10.12 7.50
N ASP A 144 16.62 -8.97 8.15
CA ASP A 144 17.90 -8.32 8.44
C ASP A 144 18.55 -8.92 9.71
N PRO A 145 19.86 -8.69 9.95
CA PRO A 145 20.57 -9.24 11.09
C PRO A 145 19.98 -8.89 12.47
N ALA A 146 19.41 -7.70 12.65
CA ALA A 146 18.79 -7.30 13.91
C ALA A 146 17.47 -8.05 14.13
N THR A 147 16.67 -8.20 13.08
CA THR A 147 15.40 -8.94 13.17
C THR A 147 15.63 -10.45 13.31
N TYR A 148 16.71 -11.00 12.73
CA TYR A 148 17.10 -12.38 12.99
C TYR A 148 17.31 -12.66 14.48
N LYS A 149 18.02 -11.76 15.18
CA LYS A 149 18.27 -11.89 16.62
C LYS A 149 17.00 -11.68 17.45
N ARG A 150 16.21 -10.66 17.13
CA ARG A 150 15.10 -10.20 17.97
C ARG A 150 13.78 -10.94 17.75
N ALA A 151 13.41 -11.20 16.50
CA ALA A 151 12.06 -11.63 16.13
C ALA A 151 12.02 -12.97 15.38
N VAL A 152 13.08 -13.37 14.68
CA VAL A 152 13.16 -14.73 14.11
C VAL A 152 13.59 -15.71 15.20
N GLY A 153 14.59 -15.36 16.00
CA GLY A 153 15.08 -16.18 17.09
C GLY A 153 15.74 -17.48 16.60
N SER A 154 15.44 -18.60 17.26
CA SER A 154 16.05 -19.89 16.91
C SER A 154 15.44 -20.49 15.65
N ARG A 155 16.22 -20.51 14.58
CA ARG A 155 15.85 -21.09 13.29
C ARG A 155 15.51 -22.58 13.37
N ALA A 156 16.16 -23.32 14.27
CA ALA A 156 15.89 -24.73 14.51
C ALA A 156 14.47 -24.99 15.03
N ARG A 157 13.78 -23.97 15.56
CA ARG A 157 12.39 -24.08 16.02
C ARG A 157 11.37 -23.88 14.90
N MET A 158 11.74 -23.29 13.75
CA MET A 158 10.80 -23.06 12.64
C MET A 158 10.74 -24.27 11.72
N LYS A 159 9.58 -24.92 11.68
CA LYS A 159 9.35 -26.08 10.81
C LYS A 159 9.03 -25.64 9.39
N GLY A 160 9.49 -26.42 8.41
CA GLY A 160 9.18 -26.22 6.98
C GLY A 160 9.94 -25.09 6.30
N VAL A 161 10.84 -24.38 6.99
CA VAL A 161 11.73 -23.38 6.38
C VAL A 161 13.00 -24.05 5.88
N GLU A 162 13.19 -24.04 4.56
CA GLU A 162 14.35 -24.63 3.89
C GLU A 162 15.44 -23.60 3.63
N ARG A 163 15.05 -22.33 3.43
CA ARG A 163 15.95 -21.26 2.97
C ARG A 163 15.92 -20.06 3.89
N TRP A 164 17.12 -19.60 4.27
CA TRP A 164 17.33 -18.48 5.19
C TRP A 164 18.19 -17.41 4.51
N PHE A 165 17.58 -16.26 4.24
CA PHE A 165 18.18 -15.16 3.50
C PHE A 165 18.29 -13.91 4.36
N SER A 166 19.42 -13.21 4.27
CA SER A 166 19.65 -11.99 5.03
C SER A 166 19.89 -10.75 4.17
N ILE A 167 19.24 -9.66 4.56
CA ILE A 167 19.55 -8.31 4.08
C ILE A 167 20.75 -7.80 4.88
N GLY A 168 21.95 -8.16 4.43
CA GLY A 168 23.21 -7.94 5.12
C GLY A 168 23.82 -9.25 5.61
N ARG A 169 25.00 -9.16 6.25
CA ARG A 169 25.75 -10.34 6.70
C ARG A 169 25.16 -10.90 7.99
N HIS A 170 24.70 -12.15 7.96
CA HIS A 170 24.28 -12.90 9.14
C HIS A 170 24.69 -14.38 9.06
N SER A 171 25.18 -14.93 10.17
CA SER A 171 25.76 -16.29 10.19
C SER A 171 24.73 -17.38 9.86
N GLY A 172 25.14 -18.34 9.03
CA GLY A 172 24.30 -19.45 8.58
C GLY A 172 23.15 -19.04 7.64
N THR A 173 23.18 -17.83 7.09
CA THR A 173 22.20 -17.37 6.09
C THR A 173 22.90 -16.99 4.80
N VAL A 174 22.14 -16.96 3.71
CA VAL A 174 22.62 -16.38 2.45
C VAL A 174 22.49 -14.86 2.52
N ASP A 175 23.59 -14.13 2.38
CA ASP A 175 23.56 -12.69 2.20
C ASP A 175 23.06 -12.34 0.78
N VAL A 176 21.77 -12.00 0.68
CA VAL A 176 21.15 -11.63 -0.59
C VAL A 176 21.54 -10.22 -1.04
N THR A 177 22.03 -9.37 -0.13
CA THR A 177 22.55 -8.04 -0.47
C THR A 177 23.86 -8.16 -1.23
N ALA A 178 24.79 -8.97 -0.71
CA ALA A 178 26.06 -9.25 -1.39
C ALA A 178 25.84 -9.92 -2.75
N ARG A 179 24.89 -10.86 -2.86
CA ARG A 179 24.53 -11.48 -4.14
C ARG A 179 23.91 -10.49 -5.12
N ALA A 180 22.98 -9.65 -4.68
CA ALA A 180 22.36 -8.62 -5.51
C ALA A 180 23.38 -7.63 -6.08
N ARG A 181 24.39 -7.23 -5.29
CA ARG A 181 25.49 -6.35 -5.77
C ARG A 181 26.31 -6.94 -6.90
N ARG A 182 26.39 -8.28 -7.00
CA ARG A 182 27.10 -8.99 -8.08
C ARG A 182 26.25 -9.17 -9.34
N VAL A 183 24.95 -8.84 -9.30
CA VAL A 183 24.06 -8.94 -10.46
C VAL A 183 24.29 -7.74 -11.37
N THR A 184 24.85 -7.98 -12.55
CA THR A 184 25.06 -6.96 -13.59
C THR A 184 23.78 -6.71 -14.38
N LEU A 185 23.11 -7.78 -14.83
CA LEU A 185 21.85 -7.74 -15.57
C LEU A 185 20.74 -8.43 -14.78
N ALA A 186 19.65 -7.70 -14.54
CA ALA A 186 18.47 -8.24 -13.87
C ALA A 186 17.68 -9.17 -14.81
N THR A 187 17.14 -10.26 -14.27
CA THR A 187 16.17 -11.08 -15.00
C THR A 187 14.88 -10.28 -15.26
N PRO A 188 14.21 -10.50 -16.40
CA PRO A 188 12.89 -9.95 -16.64
C PRO A 188 11.91 -10.31 -15.52
N PRO A 189 10.91 -9.46 -15.24
CA PRO A 189 9.87 -9.79 -14.27
C PRO A 189 9.10 -11.03 -14.71
N MET A 190 8.78 -11.91 -13.77
CA MET A 190 8.01 -13.11 -14.09
C MET A 190 6.60 -12.72 -14.58
N PRO A 191 6.08 -13.35 -15.65
CA PRO A 191 4.71 -13.11 -16.10
C PRO A 191 3.71 -13.45 -14.99
N ALA A 192 2.71 -12.59 -14.80
CA ALA A 192 1.66 -12.81 -13.82
C ALA A 192 0.31 -12.39 -14.40
N ALA A 193 -0.72 -13.17 -14.09
CA ALA A 193 -2.08 -12.83 -14.42
C ALA A 193 -2.63 -11.78 -13.43
N PRO A 194 -3.67 -11.03 -13.82
CA PRO A 194 -4.32 -10.04 -12.96
C PRO A 194 -4.79 -10.61 -11.59
N ASP A 195 -5.24 -11.88 -11.57
CA ASP A 195 -5.70 -12.60 -10.37
C ASP A 195 -4.58 -13.37 -9.64
N THR A 196 -3.32 -13.26 -10.08
CA THR A 196 -2.19 -13.91 -9.41
C THR A 196 -2.01 -13.33 -8.01
N VAL A 197 -1.95 -14.20 -7.00
CA VAL A 197 -1.67 -13.81 -5.61
C VAL A 197 -0.20 -13.41 -5.51
N VAL A 198 0.06 -12.21 -5.02
CA VAL A 198 1.39 -11.64 -4.89
C VAL A 198 1.80 -11.41 -3.44
N ALA A 199 0.82 -11.30 -2.54
CA ALA A 199 1.09 -11.23 -1.12
C ALA A 199 0.04 -11.97 -0.28
N VAL A 200 0.44 -12.46 0.88
CA VAL A 200 -0.46 -12.94 1.92
C VAL A 200 -0.17 -12.16 3.20
N MET A 201 -1.19 -11.48 3.73
CA MET A 201 -1.07 -10.72 4.97
C MET A 201 -1.95 -11.34 6.05
N TYR A 202 -1.39 -11.51 7.25
CA TYR A 202 -2.09 -12.11 8.37
C TYR A 202 -2.70 -11.06 9.28
N THR A 203 -3.93 -11.31 9.73
CA THR A 203 -4.60 -10.55 10.79
C THR A 203 -4.87 -11.44 11.97
N SER A 204 -4.97 -10.87 13.18
CA SER A 204 -5.18 -11.61 14.43
C SER A 204 -6.46 -12.47 14.43
N GLY A 205 -7.48 -12.06 13.66
CA GLY A 205 -8.76 -12.77 13.55
C GLY A 205 -9.58 -12.73 14.85
N THR A 206 -10.90 -12.65 14.73
CA THR A 206 -11.80 -12.62 15.91
C THR A 206 -11.81 -13.92 16.72
N THR A 207 -11.29 -15.01 16.15
CA THR A 207 -11.24 -16.35 16.76
C THR A 207 -9.91 -16.63 17.48
N GLY A 208 -9.04 -15.62 17.63
CA GLY A 208 -7.71 -15.76 18.27
C GLY A 208 -6.65 -16.49 17.42
N ARG A 209 -7.04 -17.09 16.28
CA ARG A 209 -6.14 -17.69 15.31
C ARG A 209 -5.95 -16.76 14.11
N PRO A 210 -4.70 -16.43 13.73
CA PRO A 210 -4.45 -15.56 12.60
C PRO A 210 -5.04 -16.09 11.28
N LYS A 211 -5.51 -15.19 10.42
CA LYS A 211 -6.07 -15.53 9.09
C LYS A 211 -5.29 -14.82 7.99
N GLY A 212 -4.88 -15.57 6.97
CA GLY A 212 -4.15 -15.05 5.81
C GLY A 212 -5.09 -14.50 4.74
N ALA A 213 -5.01 -13.20 4.48
CA ALA A 213 -5.68 -12.55 3.36
C ALA A 213 -4.78 -12.57 2.13
N ARG A 214 -5.26 -13.19 1.05
CA ARG A 214 -4.56 -13.27 -0.24
C ARG A 214 -4.80 -12.00 -1.04
N LEU A 215 -3.73 -11.33 -1.43
CA LEU A 215 -3.76 -10.10 -2.21
C LEU A 215 -3.31 -10.41 -3.63
N THR A 216 -4.15 -10.11 -4.61
CA THR A 216 -3.83 -10.30 -6.03
C THR A 216 -3.11 -9.08 -6.61
N ASN A 217 -2.50 -9.24 -7.79
CA ASN A 217 -1.99 -8.12 -8.58
C ASN A 217 -3.05 -7.02 -8.70
N ASP A 218 -4.22 -7.35 -9.25
CA ASP A 218 -5.30 -6.38 -9.41
C ASP A 218 -5.76 -5.79 -8.10
N GLY A 219 -5.83 -6.56 -7.01
CA GLY A 219 -6.25 -6.02 -5.72
C GLY A 219 -5.32 -4.91 -5.23
N LEU A 220 -4.01 -5.15 -5.22
CA LEU A 220 -3.03 -4.14 -4.82
C LEU A 220 -2.91 -3.00 -5.83
N LEU A 221 -3.17 -3.27 -7.11
CA LEU A 221 -3.14 -2.30 -8.20
C LEU A 221 -4.51 -1.63 -8.50
N ALA A 222 -5.58 -1.98 -7.80
CA ALA A 222 -6.88 -1.33 -7.98
C ALA A 222 -6.91 0.01 -7.25
N MET A 223 -6.26 0.06 -6.08
CA MET A 223 -6.07 1.24 -5.24
C MET A 223 -5.37 2.45 -5.92
N LEU A 224 -4.94 2.26 -7.15
CA LEU A 224 -4.00 3.13 -7.86
C LEU A 224 -4.66 4.23 -8.67
N ALA A 225 -5.89 4.02 -9.13
CA ALA A 225 -6.50 4.88 -10.15
C ALA A 225 -6.59 6.35 -9.68
N PRO A 226 -7.02 6.67 -8.44
CA PRO A 226 -7.16 8.07 -8.03
C PRO A 226 -5.82 8.79 -7.83
N VAL A 227 -4.81 8.12 -7.24
CA VAL A 227 -3.50 8.74 -6.94
C VAL A 227 -2.64 8.84 -8.20
N ALA A 228 -2.67 7.84 -9.09
CA ALA A 228 -1.98 7.89 -10.37
C ALA A 228 -2.53 8.99 -11.29
N LEU A 229 -3.81 9.34 -11.15
CA LEU A 229 -4.50 10.38 -11.91
C LEU A 229 -4.55 11.74 -11.17
N GLN A 230 -3.78 11.94 -10.09
CA GLN A 230 -3.76 13.24 -9.42
C GLN A 230 -3.50 14.38 -10.42
N PRO A 231 -4.17 15.54 -10.26
CA PRO A 231 -4.00 16.67 -11.17
C PRO A 231 -2.54 17.09 -11.21
N THR A 232 -1.94 17.18 -12.40
CA THR A 232 -0.52 17.55 -12.56
C THR A 232 -0.40 19.00 -13.02
N GLY A 233 0.46 19.78 -12.35
CA GLY A 233 0.67 21.19 -12.69
C GLY A 233 -0.38 22.14 -12.09
N LEU A 234 -1.19 21.64 -11.15
CA LEU A 234 -2.20 22.42 -10.44
C LEU A 234 -1.80 22.56 -8.96
N PRO A 235 -2.39 23.51 -8.21
CA PRO A 235 -2.04 23.72 -6.80
C PRO A 235 -2.23 22.46 -5.93
N LEU A 236 -3.20 21.60 -6.27
CA LEU A 236 -3.46 20.31 -5.62
C LEU A 236 -2.46 19.19 -5.98
N THR A 237 -1.49 19.43 -6.87
CA THR A 237 -0.46 18.43 -7.17
C THR A 237 0.39 18.18 -5.92
N VAL A 238 0.38 16.92 -5.47
CA VAL A 238 1.25 16.40 -4.43
C VAL A 238 2.55 15.91 -5.07
N ARG A 239 3.68 16.41 -4.57
CA ARG A 239 5.03 16.01 -5.03
C ARG A 239 5.76 15.21 -3.98
N THR A 240 5.52 15.53 -2.72
CA THR A 240 6.15 14.87 -1.57
C THR A 240 5.09 14.39 -0.58
N ALA A 241 5.32 13.22 0.00
CA ALA A 241 4.51 12.74 1.11
C ALA A 241 5.43 12.25 2.22
N VAL A 242 4.99 12.32 3.47
CA VAL A 242 5.65 11.69 4.60
C VAL A 242 4.82 10.50 5.08
N THR A 243 5.48 9.35 5.23
CA THR A 243 4.87 8.15 5.81
C THR A 243 5.77 7.50 6.85
N ALA A 244 5.15 6.93 7.88
CA ALA A 244 5.83 6.18 8.95
C ALA A 244 5.03 4.92 9.31
N LEU A 245 4.39 4.32 8.30
CA LEU A 245 3.46 3.21 8.43
C LEU A 245 4.20 1.88 8.20
N PRO A 246 3.90 0.83 8.99
CA PRO A 246 4.55 -0.46 8.80
C PRO A 246 4.23 -1.09 7.44
N VAL A 247 5.25 -1.51 6.68
CA VAL A 247 5.08 -2.23 5.40
C VAL A 247 4.40 -3.60 5.61
N ALA A 248 4.58 -4.20 6.79
CA ALA A 248 3.87 -5.41 7.19
C ALA A 248 2.36 -5.22 7.40
N HIS A 249 1.88 -3.97 7.48
CA HIS A 249 0.46 -3.65 7.55
C HIS A 249 -0.04 -3.20 6.18
N ILE A 250 -1.26 -3.61 5.80
CA ILE A 250 -1.79 -3.35 4.45
C ILE A 250 -1.75 -1.86 4.06
N MET A 251 -2.05 -0.98 5.01
CA MET A 251 -2.00 0.47 4.80
C MET A 251 -0.59 0.97 4.43
N GLY A 252 0.47 0.45 5.08
CA GLY A 252 1.84 0.87 4.78
C GLY A 252 2.32 0.36 3.43
N LEU A 253 2.01 -0.90 3.10
CA LEU A 253 2.31 -1.46 1.78
C LEU A 253 1.55 -0.71 0.67
N SER A 254 0.22 -0.62 0.78
CA SER A 254 -0.60 -0.01 -0.27
C SER A 254 -0.34 1.48 -0.44
N ALA A 255 -0.12 2.22 0.66
CA ALA A 255 0.27 3.63 0.57
C ALA A 255 1.62 3.81 -0.15
N SER A 256 2.62 2.98 0.16
CA SER A 256 3.93 3.06 -0.50
C SER A 256 3.82 2.80 -2.01
N VAL A 257 3.07 1.77 -2.39
CA VAL A 257 2.80 1.44 -3.80
C VAL A 257 2.05 2.60 -4.49
N ALA A 258 1.00 3.13 -3.86
CA ALA A 258 0.21 4.23 -4.42
C ALA A 258 1.03 5.52 -4.63
N LEU A 259 1.87 5.89 -3.66
CA LEU A 259 2.75 7.05 -3.78
C LEU A 259 3.76 6.90 -4.92
N MET A 260 4.37 5.71 -5.06
CA MET A 260 5.27 5.41 -6.18
C MET A 260 4.57 5.58 -7.54
N LEU A 261 3.33 5.12 -7.67
CA LEU A 261 2.54 5.28 -8.90
C LEU A 261 2.15 6.72 -9.19
N GLY A 262 1.86 7.50 -8.15
CA GLY A 262 1.65 8.94 -8.27
C GLY A 262 2.93 9.72 -8.64
N GLY A 263 4.09 9.07 -8.65
CA GLY A 263 5.39 9.71 -8.78
C GLY A 263 5.73 10.60 -7.58
N ILE A 264 5.10 10.35 -6.43
CA ILE A 264 5.24 11.17 -5.23
C ILE A 264 6.48 10.69 -4.47
N THR A 265 7.40 11.59 -4.20
CA THR A 265 8.57 11.29 -3.37
C THR A 265 8.10 11.00 -1.94
N ASN A 266 8.37 9.80 -1.46
CA ASN A 266 8.00 9.42 -0.10
C ASN A 266 9.17 9.65 0.87
N ARG A 267 9.01 10.60 1.81
CA ARG A 267 9.82 10.74 3.01
C ARG A 267 9.40 9.64 4.00
N LEU A 268 10.05 8.48 3.87
CA LEU A 268 9.72 7.29 4.64
C LEU A 268 10.54 7.22 5.92
N PHE A 269 9.85 7.06 7.05
CA PHE A 269 10.45 6.78 8.35
C PHE A 269 10.28 5.29 8.69
N GLY A 270 11.34 4.66 9.18
CA GLY A 270 11.27 3.28 9.67
C GLY A 270 10.36 3.12 10.90
N ARG A 271 10.23 4.18 11.70
CA ARG A 271 9.36 4.25 12.88
C ARG A 271 8.74 5.64 12.99
N PHE A 272 7.47 5.69 13.39
CA PHE A 272 6.80 6.95 13.68
C PHE A 272 7.38 7.61 14.93
N ASP A 273 7.77 8.87 14.77
CA ASP A 273 8.13 9.81 15.82
C ASP A 273 7.50 11.15 15.45
N ALA A 274 6.64 11.68 16.32
CA ALA A 274 5.83 12.84 16.01
C ALA A 274 6.69 14.10 15.78
N ALA A 275 7.70 14.34 16.61
CA ALA A 275 8.58 15.49 16.50
C ALA A 275 9.39 15.44 15.20
N ARG A 276 9.99 14.29 14.88
CA ARG A 276 10.78 14.12 13.65
C ARG A 276 9.93 14.24 12.38
N VAL A 277 8.68 13.77 12.42
CA VAL A 277 7.74 13.95 11.30
C VAL A 277 7.37 15.42 11.13
N LEU A 278 7.07 16.14 12.22
CA LEU A 278 6.78 17.57 12.16
C LEU A 278 7.98 18.37 11.64
N ASP A 279 9.19 18.07 12.14
CA ASP A 279 10.43 18.69 11.65
C ASP A 279 10.63 18.44 10.14
N ALA A 280 10.34 17.23 9.65
CA ALA A 280 10.44 16.92 8.23
C ALA A 280 9.40 17.69 7.40
N ILE A 281 8.15 17.78 7.88
CA ILE A 281 7.11 18.57 7.22
C ILE A 281 7.53 20.03 7.09
N GLU A 282 7.98 20.63 8.20
CA GLU A 282 8.34 22.05 8.29
C GLU A 282 9.60 22.38 7.45
N ARG A 283 10.65 21.54 7.55
CA ARG A 283 11.94 21.78 6.88
C ARG A 283 11.94 21.40 5.42
N GLU A 284 11.32 20.27 5.05
CA GLU A 284 11.31 19.76 3.68
C GLU A 284 10.07 20.24 2.89
N LYS A 285 9.16 20.99 3.54
CA LYS A 285 7.91 21.51 2.97
C LYS A 285 7.07 20.41 2.32
N ILE A 286 6.76 19.38 3.11
CA ILE A 286 6.02 18.19 2.66
C ILE A 286 4.58 18.56 2.28
N ASP A 287 4.09 18.03 1.15
CA ASP A 287 2.75 18.33 0.61
C ASP A 287 1.64 17.44 1.21
N MET A 288 1.98 16.25 1.70
CA MET A 288 1.01 15.26 2.13
C MET A 288 1.50 14.46 3.33
N PHE A 289 0.64 14.28 4.32
CA PHE A 289 0.86 13.36 5.43
C PHE A 289 -0.09 12.17 5.31
N VAL A 290 0.42 10.96 5.50
CA VAL A 290 -0.41 9.74 5.54
C VAL A 290 -0.24 9.03 6.87
N GLY A 291 -1.32 8.91 7.63
CA GLY A 291 -1.27 8.32 8.98
C GLY A 291 -2.60 7.78 9.47
N VAL A 292 -2.68 7.55 10.78
CA VAL A 292 -3.89 7.09 11.48
C VAL A 292 -4.24 8.09 12.60
N PRO A 293 -5.48 8.15 13.10
CA PRO A 293 -5.90 9.17 14.06
C PRO A 293 -5.00 9.29 15.31
N ALA A 294 -4.45 8.17 15.79
CA ALA A 294 -3.50 8.18 16.90
C ALA A 294 -2.20 8.97 16.60
N MET A 295 -1.70 8.93 15.36
CA MET A 295 -0.52 9.70 14.94
C MET A 295 -0.83 11.20 14.92
N TYR A 296 -2.04 11.59 14.51
CA TYR A 296 -2.47 12.99 14.55
C TYR A 296 -2.53 13.52 15.98
N ARG A 297 -3.04 12.73 16.93
CA ARG A 297 -3.03 13.09 18.36
C ARG A 297 -1.61 13.25 18.89
N ALA A 298 -0.74 12.29 18.60
CA ALA A 298 0.67 12.36 19.00
C ALA A 298 1.40 13.59 18.40
N MET A 299 1.04 14.02 17.18
CA MET A 299 1.54 15.27 16.60
C MET A 299 1.04 16.50 17.35
N LEU A 300 -0.21 16.53 17.82
CA LEU A 300 -0.71 17.61 18.68
C LEU A 300 0.05 17.65 20.02
N ASP A 301 0.27 16.48 20.63
CA ASP A 301 1.06 16.36 21.87
C ASP A 301 2.51 16.83 21.65
N ALA A 302 3.05 16.62 20.45
CA ALA A 302 4.34 17.14 20.00
C ALA A 302 4.29 18.59 19.46
N LYS A 303 3.26 19.36 19.85
CA LYS A 303 3.11 20.79 19.56
C LYS A 303 2.99 21.13 18.07
N ALA A 304 2.26 20.32 17.29
CA ALA A 304 2.00 20.59 15.87
C ALA A 304 1.46 22.00 15.58
N GLU A 305 0.71 22.60 16.51
CA GLU A 305 0.14 23.95 16.36
C GLU A 305 1.18 25.07 16.44
N GLU A 306 2.35 24.80 17.02
CA GLU A 306 3.46 25.74 17.11
C GLU A 306 4.38 25.66 15.87
N ARG A 307 4.07 24.78 14.90
CA ARG A 307 4.91 24.51 13.72
C ARG A 307 4.33 25.11 12.44
N ASP A 308 5.19 25.44 11.48
CA ASP A 308 4.77 25.79 10.13
C ASP A 308 4.45 24.53 9.30
N LEU A 309 3.16 24.17 9.30
CA LEU A 309 2.61 23.05 8.52
C LEU A 309 1.87 23.49 7.26
N THR A 310 2.04 24.75 6.85
CA THR A 310 1.26 25.36 5.75
C THR A 310 1.53 24.71 4.40
N SER A 311 2.66 24.02 4.23
CA SER A 311 2.99 23.26 3.01
C SER A 311 2.07 22.06 2.78
N VAL A 312 1.43 21.52 3.82
CA VAL A 312 0.62 20.31 3.70
C VAL A 312 -0.71 20.65 3.02
N LYS A 313 -0.93 20.06 1.85
CA LYS A 313 -2.15 20.19 1.04
C LYS A 313 -3.18 19.12 1.39
N ILE A 314 -2.71 17.93 1.76
CA ILE A 314 -3.55 16.76 2.02
C ILE A 314 -3.15 16.08 3.32
N TRP A 315 -4.09 16.00 4.25
CA TRP A 315 -4.01 15.16 5.43
C TRP A 315 -4.79 13.87 5.16
N ALA A 316 -4.08 12.75 4.95
CA ALA A 316 -4.69 11.47 4.66
C ALA A 316 -4.71 10.53 5.88
N SER A 317 -5.89 9.99 6.17
CA SER A 317 -6.09 9.03 7.26
C SER A 317 -6.78 7.75 6.80
N SER A 318 -6.40 6.63 7.41
CA SER A 318 -7.08 5.33 7.23
C SER A 318 -6.97 4.47 8.49
N ALA A 319 -7.30 3.18 8.35
CA ALA A 319 -7.33 2.14 9.38
C ALA A 319 -8.36 2.32 10.52
N ASP A 320 -8.67 3.55 10.92
CA ASP A 320 -9.70 3.84 11.92
C ASP A 320 -10.52 5.08 11.56
N VAL A 321 -11.63 5.29 12.29
CA VAL A 321 -12.51 6.44 12.11
C VAL A 321 -11.78 7.71 12.57
N MET A 322 -11.63 8.65 11.65
CA MET A 322 -11.06 9.96 11.94
C MET A 322 -12.11 10.86 12.63
N PRO A 323 -11.83 11.38 13.84
CA PRO A 323 -12.69 12.38 14.48
C PRO A 323 -12.76 13.66 13.64
N ALA A 324 -13.97 14.20 13.46
CA ALA A 324 -14.20 15.35 12.59
C ALA A 324 -13.54 16.65 13.11
N ASP A 325 -13.48 16.82 14.43
CA ASP A 325 -12.78 17.91 15.10
C ASP A 325 -11.27 17.82 14.87
N LEU A 326 -10.69 16.62 14.98
CA LEU A 326 -9.27 16.37 14.72
C LEU A 326 -8.91 16.65 13.26
N ALA A 327 -9.71 16.15 12.32
CA ALA A 327 -9.53 16.44 10.89
C ALA A 327 -9.57 17.95 10.61
N LYS A 328 -10.59 18.66 11.11
CA LYS A 328 -10.73 20.11 10.92
C LYS A 328 -9.55 20.89 11.51
N ARG A 329 -9.04 20.45 12.66
CA ARG A 329 -7.89 21.09 13.32
C ARG A 329 -6.66 21.05 12.41
N PHE A 330 -6.32 19.88 11.86
CA PHE A 330 -5.19 19.74 10.93
C PHE A 330 -5.43 20.42 9.58
N GLN A 331 -6.65 20.39 9.04
CA GLN A 331 -6.97 21.14 7.82
C GLN A 331 -6.63 22.63 7.93
N LYS A 332 -6.88 23.25 9.11
CA LYS A 332 -6.55 24.65 9.38
C LYS A 332 -5.05 24.93 9.47
N MET A 333 -4.21 23.93 9.73
CA MET A 333 -2.75 24.09 9.78
C MET A 333 -2.09 24.02 8.39
N GLY A 334 -2.70 23.28 7.45
CA GLY A 334 -2.21 23.15 6.07
C GLY A 334 -2.92 24.07 5.07
N ARG A 335 -2.40 24.17 3.84
CA ARG A 335 -2.99 24.97 2.75
C ARG A 335 -2.93 24.23 1.41
N VAL A 336 -4.02 24.31 0.64
CA VAL A 336 -4.02 23.88 -0.78
C VAL A 336 -3.39 24.96 -1.66
N ALA A 337 -3.85 26.20 -1.50
CA ALA A 337 -3.37 27.38 -2.23
C ALA A 337 -3.86 28.66 -1.52
N GLY A 338 -2.98 29.66 -1.36
CA GLY A 338 -3.33 30.93 -0.72
C GLY A 338 -4.03 30.73 0.64
N PRO A 339 -5.20 31.34 0.87
CA PRO A 339 -5.94 31.19 2.12
C PRO A 339 -6.74 29.88 2.24
N VAL A 340 -6.78 29.04 1.19
CA VAL A 340 -7.61 27.82 1.16
C VAL A 340 -6.98 26.74 2.06
N PRO A 341 -7.65 26.29 3.14
CA PRO A 341 -7.11 25.27 4.02
C PRO A 341 -6.93 23.91 3.32
N ALA A 342 -6.10 23.05 3.91
CA ALA A 342 -5.81 21.72 3.38
C ALA A 342 -7.07 20.83 3.25
N LEU A 343 -6.99 19.85 2.35
CA LEU A 343 -7.99 18.78 2.26
C LEU A 343 -7.72 17.72 3.35
N SER A 344 -8.79 17.11 3.85
CA SER A 344 -8.70 15.86 4.61
C SER A 344 -9.20 14.73 3.72
N VAL A 345 -8.41 13.67 3.58
CA VAL A 345 -8.76 12.47 2.82
C VAL A 345 -8.86 11.31 3.79
N GLU A 346 -10.05 10.73 3.90
CA GLU A 346 -10.29 9.58 4.76
C GLU A 346 -10.57 8.37 3.88
N ALA A 347 -9.77 7.33 4.04
CA ALA A 347 -9.90 6.09 3.30
C ALA A 347 -10.34 4.97 4.24
N TYR A 348 -11.36 4.21 3.85
CA TYR A 348 -11.80 3.01 4.54
C TYR A 348 -11.46 1.77 3.72
N GLY A 349 -10.95 0.74 4.39
CA GLY A 349 -10.88 -0.60 3.82
C GLY A 349 -10.32 -1.62 4.79
N MET A 350 -9.97 -2.79 4.26
CA MET A 350 -9.57 -3.96 5.03
C MET A 350 -8.49 -4.73 4.27
N VAL A 351 -7.75 -5.59 4.97
CA VAL A 351 -6.69 -6.39 4.33
C VAL A 351 -7.25 -7.28 3.22
N GLU A 352 -8.46 -7.81 3.38
CA GLU A 352 -9.12 -8.68 2.41
C GLU A 352 -9.49 -7.98 1.09
N LEU A 353 -9.41 -6.64 1.09
CA LEU A 353 -9.64 -5.79 -0.08
C LEU A 353 -8.34 -5.20 -0.61
N ALA A 354 -7.19 -5.70 -0.15
CA ALA A 354 -5.87 -5.17 -0.51
C ALA A 354 -5.67 -3.68 -0.16
N GLY A 355 -6.36 -3.21 0.89
CA GLY A 355 -6.18 -1.87 1.43
C GLY A 355 -7.48 -1.11 1.50
N ALA A 356 -7.42 0.20 1.20
CA ALA A 356 -8.62 1.00 1.10
C ALA A 356 -9.53 0.47 -0.02
N ALA A 357 -10.82 0.70 0.12
CA ALA A 357 -11.82 0.35 -0.89
C ALA A 357 -12.76 1.52 -1.14
N MET A 358 -12.86 2.43 -0.17
CA MET A 358 -13.60 3.68 -0.26
C MET A 358 -12.72 4.82 0.21
N ALA A 359 -12.87 5.97 -0.42
CA ALA A 359 -12.26 7.21 0.04
C ALA A 359 -13.28 8.35 0.00
N LYS A 360 -13.24 9.21 1.03
CA LYS A 360 -13.94 10.49 1.01
C LYS A 360 -12.92 11.62 1.08
N VAL A 361 -13.16 12.63 0.27
CA VAL A 361 -12.46 13.91 0.35
C VAL A 361 -13.37 14.84 1.15
N VAL A 362 -12.87 15.31 2.29
CA VAL A 362 -13.54 16.29 3.13
C VAL A 362 -12.95 17.66 2.76
N PRO A 363 -13.72 18.53 2.06
CA PRO A 363 -13.27 19.87 1.73
C PRO A 363 -13.20 20.75 3.00
N PRO A 364 -12.45 21.86 2.97
CA PRO A 364 -12.48 22.84 4.05
C PRO A 364 -13.85 23.54 4.11
N GLY A 365 -14.32 23.83 5.33
CA GLY A 365 -15.60 24.54 5.57
C GLY A 365 -16.78 23.63 5.94
N PRO A 366 -17.99 24.19 6.12
CA PRO A 366 -19.16 23.48 6.61
C PRO A 366 -19.90 22.75 5.47
N VAL A 367 -19.19 21.96 4.65
CA VAL A 367 -19.86 21.11 3.66
C VAL A 367 -20.40 19.88 4.40
N PRO A 368 -21.73 19.74 4.59
CA PRO A 368 -22.27 18.62 5.34
C PRO A 368 -22.18 17.36 4.49
N LEU A 369 -21.21 16.50 4.80
CA LEU A 369 -21.23 15.12 4.31
C LEU A 369 -22.32 14.35 5.07
N PRO A 370 -23.02 13.38 4.42
CA PRO A 370 -24.03 12.58 5.10
C PRO A 370 -23.44 11.88 6.33
N LYS A 371 -24.19 11.86 7.46
CA LYS A 371 -23.77 11.10 8.65
C LYS A 371 -23.47 9.65 8.24
N GLY A 372 -22.32 9.11 8.67
CA GLY A 372 -21.88 7.76 8.35
C GLY A 372 -21.39 7.53 6.90
N PHE A 373 -21.19 8.58 6.11
CA PHE A 373 -20.62 8.45 4.76
C PHE A 373 -19.15 7.98 4.84
N ALA A 374 -18.89 6.77 4.33
CA ALA A 374 -17.56 6.15 4.31
C ALA A 374 -16.74 6.48 3.05
N GLY A 375 -17.31 7.22 2.10
CA GLY A 375 -16.67 7.61 0.85
C GLY A 375 -17.25 6.98 -0.40
N MET A 376 -16.71 7.39 -1.54
CA MET A 376 -17.02 6.78 -2.83
C MET A 376 -16.19 5.50 -2.99
N PRO A 377 -16.76 4.42 -3.55
CA PRO A 377 -15.98 3.23 -3.85
C PRO A 377 -14.94 3.55 -4.92
N ASP A 378 -13.78 2.92 -4.81
CA ASP A 378 -12.84 2.90 -5.92
C ASP A 378 -13.51 2.25 -7.15
N THR A 379 -13.08 2.64 -8.35
CA THR A 379 -13.65 2.21 -9.64
C THR A 379 -13.75 0.69 -9.78
N GLU A 380 -12.76 -0.05 -9.28
CA GLU A 380 -12.77 -1.52 -9.17
C GLU A 380 -13.60 -2.03 -7.96
N ALA A 381 -13.54 -1.33 -6.81
CA ALA A 381 -14.30 -1.67 -5.60
C ALA A 381 -15.82 -1.49 -5.76
N SER A 382 -16.26 -0.70 -6.75
CA SER A 382 -17.68 -0.53 -7.10
C SER A 382 -18.37 -1.85 -7.47
N ARG A 383 -17.60 -2.85 -7.94
CA ARG A 383 -18.08 -4.22 -8.24
C ARG A 383 -18.12 -5.13 -7.01
N SER A 384 -17.52 -4.70 -5.91
CA SER A 384 -17.33 -5.48 -4.69
C SER A 384 -17.99 -4.89 -3.45
N VAL A 385 -18.64 -3.73 -3.48
CA VAL A 385 -19.38 -3.23 -2.31
C VAL A 385 -20.89 -3.41 -2.47
N ARG A 386 -21.54 -4.08 -1.51
CA ARG A 386 -23.00 -4.11 -1.33
C ARG A 386 -23.36 -3.76 0.11
N PHE A 387 -24.51 -3.12 0.29
CA PHE A 387 -25.13 -2.93 1.59
C PHE A 387 -26.27 -3.93 1.74
N PRO A 388 -26.02 -5.20 2.14
CA PRO A 388 -27.08 -6.15 2.37
C PRO A 388 -27.97 -5.68 3.53
N THR A 389 -29.28 -5.79 3.31
CA THR A 389 -30.25 -5.77 4.39
C THR A 389 -30.04 -7.00 5.27
N VAL A 390 -29.91 -6.82 6.59
CA VAL A 390 -30.20 -7.91 7.53
C VAL A 390 -31.69 -8.22 7.36
N ARG A 391 -32.00 -9.33 6.68
CA ARG A 391 -33.37 -9.85 6.56
C ARG A 391 -33.36 -11.30 7.04
N SER A 392 -34.06 -11.54 8.15
CA SER A 392 -34.64 -12.86 8.39
C SER A 392 -35.53 -13.20 7.19
N ARG A 393 -35.57 -14.49 6.81
CA ARG A 393 -36.27 -14.99 5.62
C ARG A 393 -37.74 -14.53 5.59
N ARG A 394 -38.10 -13.53 4.78
CA ARG A 394 -39.35 -13.39 3.99
C ARG A 394 -39.43 -12.01 3.30
N SER A 395 -39.81 -12.07 2.01
CA SER A 395 -40.13 -11.00 1.04
C SER A 395 -39.03 -9.99 0.65
N ALA A 396 -38.99 -9.61 -0.62
CA ALA A 396 -38.01 -8.67 -1.21
C ALA A 396 -38.57 -7.24 -1.23
N SER A 397 -37.78 -6.28 -0.75
CA SER A 397 -37.92 -4.84 -1.03
C SER A 397 -36.64 -4.09 -0.66
N SER A 398 -36.25 -3.13 -1.48
CA SER A 398 -35.05 -2.28 -1.35
C SER A 398 -35.02 -1.48 -0.03
N THR A 399 -33.84 -1.28 0.56
CA THR A 399 -33.65 -0.40 1.73
C THR A 399 -34.01 1.04 1.41
N ARG A 400 -34.84 1.66 2.26
CA ARG A 400 -35.09 3.11 2.25
C ARG A 400 -33.86 3.86 2.81
N ARG A 401 -33.62 5.03 2.24
CA ARG A 401 -32.54 5.99 2.58
C ARG A 401 -32.44 6.19 4.11
N GLY A 402 -31.23 6.10 4.66
CA GLY A 402 -30.96 6.48 6.06
C GLY A 402 -31.08 5.38 7.14
N LYS A 403 -31.37 4.12 6.79
CA LYS A 403 -31.25 2.99 7.74
C LYS A 403 -29.85 2.40 7.74
N GLU A 404 -29.33 2.06 8.91
CA GLU A 404 -28.07 1.31 9.04
C GLU A 404 -28.18 -0.06 8.37
N ALA A 405 -27.22 -0.37 7.50
CA ALA A 405 -27.07 -1.68 6.89
C ALA A 405 -25.63 -2.17 7.11
N GLY A 406 -25.46 -3.47 7.33
CA GLY A 406 -24.13 -4.07 7.35
C GLY A 406 -23.45 -3.86 6.00
N ILE A 407 -22.17 -3.50 5.98
CA ILE A 407 -21.40 -3.41 4.74
C ILE A 407 -20.93 -4.82 4.40
N ALA A 408 -21.34 -5.36 3.24
CA ALA A 408 -20.77 -6.58 2.70
C ALA A 408 -19.89 -6.30 1.49
N LEU A 409 -18.72 -6.91 1.52
CA LEU A 409 -17.65 -6.65 0.57
C LEU A 409 -17.33 -7.98 -0.14
N ARG A 410 -17.41 -8.01 -1.46
CA ARG A 410 -17.13 -9.17 -2.31
C ARG A 410 -15.63 -9.38 -2.36
N ARG A 411 -15.17 -10.56 -1.96
CA ARG A 411 -13.80 -10.97 -2.23
C ARG A 411 -13.58 -11.09 -3.75
N PRO A 412 -12.40 -10.71 -4.28
CA PRO A 412 -12.01 -11.11 -5.62
C PRO A 412 -12.13 -12.63 -5.78
N ALA A 413 -12.62 -13.10 -6.92
CA ALA A 413 -12.76 -14.52 -7.17
C ALA A 413 -11.37 -15.12 -7.44
N GLY A 414 -10.78 -15.79 -6.45
CA GLY A 414 -9.67 -16.70 -6.71
C GLY A 414 -10.21 -17.99 -7.30
N ARG A 415 -9.90 -18.30 -8.56
CA ARG A 415 -9.99 -19.70 -9.02
C ARG A 415 -9.01 -20.54 -8.20
N ARG A 416 -9.29 -21.84 -8.00
CA ARG A 416 -8.36 -22.78 -7.35
C ARG A 416 -7.08 -22.88 -8.20
N GLY A 417 -6.14 -21.95 -7.99
CA GLY A 417 -4.81 -21.96 -8.56
C GLY A 417 -3.78 -22.36 -7.50
N ARG A 418 -2.71 -23.03 -7.97
CA ARG A 418 -1.47 -23.62 -7.36
C ARG A 418 -1.07 -23.37 -5.89
N CYS A 419 -1.64 -22.40 -5.18
CA CYS A 419 -1.40 -22.12 -3.76
C CYS A 419 -2.48 -22.81 -2.88
N SER A 420 -2.49 -24.14 -2.83
CA SER A 420 -3.46 -24.94 -2.05
C SER A 420 -3.14 -25.05 -0.56
N ARG A 421 -2.00 -24.52 -0.09
CA ARG A 421 -1.48 -24.74 1.27
C ARG A 421 -1.95 -23.76 2.36
N VAL A 422 -2.71 -22.73 2.04
CA VAL A 422 -3.24 -21.80 3.07
C VAL A 422 -4.59 -22.31 3.59
N ALA A 423 -4.65 -22.72 4.87
CA ALA A 423 -5.86 -23.19 5.52
C ALA A 423 -6.96 -22.11 5.58
N GLY A 424 -8.23 -22.48 5.32
CA GLY A 424 -9.41 -21.62 5.48
C GLY A 424 -10.06 -21.04 4.20
N CYS A 425 -9.85 -21.62 3.01
CA CYS A 425 -10.36 -21.07 1.74
C CYS A 425 -11.57 -21.82 1.16
N GLY A 426 -12.63 -21.06 0.81
CA GLY A 426 -13.76 -21.46 -0.04
C GLY A 426 -13.92 -20.50 -1.25
N PRO A 427 -14.93 -20.67 -2.12
CA PRO A 427 -15.14 -19.86 -3.33
C PRO A 427 -15.41 -18.37 -3.04
N ALA A 428 -15.46 -17.55 -4.09
CA ALA A 428 -15.77 -16.11 -4.02
C ALA A 428 -17.02 -15.87 -3.15
N THR A 429 -16.83 -15.22 -2.01
CA THR A 429 -17.84 -15.04 -0.97
C THR A 429 -17.92 -13.58 -0.57
N TRP A 430 -19.13 -13.14 -0.23
CA TRP A 430 -19.35 -11.82 0.38
C TRP A 430 -18.90 -11.89 1.84
N LEU A 431 -17.97 -11.03 2.21
CA LEU A 431 -17.52 -10.86 3.60
C LEU A 431 -18.40 -9.80 4.26
N ALA A 432 -18.99 -10.14 5.40
CA ALA A 432 -19.50 -9.12 6.30
C ALA A 432 -18.30 -8.37 6.91
N SER A 433 -18.26 -7.05 6.74
CA SER A 433 -17.23 -6.21 7.35
C SER A 433 -17.33 -6.12 8.88
N GLY A 434 -18.44 -6.59 9.46
CA GLY A 434 -18.77 -6.40 10.88
C GLY A 434 -19.11 -4.95 11.25
N ARG A 435 -19.12 -4.01 10.28
CA ARG A 435 -19.45 -2.60 10.48
C ARG A 435 -20.74 -2.21 9.76
N SER A 436 -21.50 -1.29 10.34
CA SER A 436 -22.70 -0.71 9.76
C SER A 436 -22.43 0.67 9.14
N ALA A 437 -23.10 0.98 8.04
CA ALA A 437 -23.15 2.33 7.47
C ALA A 437 -24.53 2.62 6.87
N PRO A 438 -24.98 3.88 6.85
CA PRO A 438 -26.25 4.28 6.24
C PRO A 438 -26.19 4.21 4.70
N SER A 439 -27.22 3.64 4.07
CA SER A 439 -27.28 3.48 2.62
C SER A 439 -27.77 4.76 1.89
N SER A 440 -27.14 5.08 0.76
CA SER A 440 -27.43 6.30 -0.04
C SER A 440 -28.03 6.05 -1.43
N SER A 441 -28.24 4.81 -1.86
CA SER A 441 -28.72 4.51 -3.23
C SER A 441 -30.18 4.91 -3.46
N LYS A 442 -30.43 5.78 -4.45
CA LYS A 442 -31.78 5.96 -5.04
C LYS A 442 -32.13 4.71 -5.83
N GLY A 443 -33.14 3.96 -5.40
CA GLY A 443 -33.77 2.94 -6.23
C GLY A 443 -34.54 3.63 -7.36
N GLY A 444 -33.97 3.68 -8.57
CA GLY A 444 -34.74 3.97 -9.76
C GLY A 444 -35.68 2.80 -10.03
N ARG A 445 -36.99 3.02 -9.93
CA ARG A 445 -37.96 2.10 -10.53
C ARG A 445 -37.79 2.23 -12.04
N ARG A 446 -37.28 1.18 -12.69
CA ARG A 446 -37.62 0.92 -14.08
C ARG A 446 -39.07 0.44 -14.06
N THR A 447 -39.98 1.29 -14.50
CA THR A 447 -41.22 0.84 -15.14
C THR A 447 -40.90 0.43 -16.56
#